data_AF-A0A845JW92-F1
#
_entry.id   AF-A0A845JW92-F1
#
_cell.length_a   1.000
_cell.length_b   1.000
_cell.length_c   1.000
_cell.angle_alpha   90.00
_cell.angle_beta   90.00
_cell.angle_gamma   90.00
#
_symmetry.space_group_name_H-M   'P 1'
#
loop_
_entity.id
_entity.type
_entity.pdbx_description
1 polymer ?
#
loop_
_entity_poly.entity_id
_entity_poly.type
_entity_poly.pdbx_seq_one_letter_code
_entity_poly.pdbx_strand_id
1 'polypeptide(L)'
;MFNLPLHPVAAHFPIVLGILLPLASLVFWWAIKQGHLQLKAWVLIAVLALGYGVSSYVAVEMGEEDEEKVEEVVSERVIEKHEEAGELILWVSGGLFLFSLAGFARKDWHAVRLGVAILALAAVIPLVDAGHTGGKLVYQYGAANAHLPEEHQAMLNSGRFMFDDDKDKDKDKDKDKDKDDD
;
A
#
# COMPACT_ATOMS: atom_id res chain seq x y z
N MET A 1 -4.71 -10.78 18.29
CA MET A 1 -3.53 -11.09 17.45
C MET A 1 -3.23 -10.00 16.43
N PHE A 2 -4.17 -9.10 16.09
CA PHE A 2 -3.85 -7.90 15.32
C PHE A 2 -3.87 -6.69 16.26
N ASN A 3 -2.69 -6.15 16.58
CA ASN A 3 -2.54 -4.93 17.38
C ASN A 3 -2.12 -3.73 16.50
N LEU A 4 -2.20 -3.88 15.17
CA LEU A 4 -1.80 -2.88 14.17
C LEU A 4 -3.00 -2.61 13.24
N PRO A 5 -3.10 -1.38 12.68
CA PRO A 5 -4.16 -1.04 11.74
C PRO A 5 -4.15 -2.00 10.55
N LEU A 6 -5.34 -2.40 10.10
CA LEU A 6 -5.50 -3.38 9.03
C LEU A 6 -5.35 -2.75 7.64
N HIS A 7 -5.70 -1.47 7.50
CA HIS A 7 -5.64 -0.75 6.24
C HIS A 7 -4.27 -0.86 5.53
N PRO A 8 -3.11 -0.62 6.18
CA PRO A 8 -1.82 -0.80 5.53
C PRO A 8 -1.60 -2.22 5.00
N VAL A 9 -2.07 -3.26 5.72
CA VAL A 9 -1.92 -4.65 5.27
C VAL A 9 -2.76 -4.89 4.02
N ALA A 10 -4.01 -4.42 4.00
CA ALA A 10 -4.88 -4.53 2.85
C ALA A 10 -4.36 -3.75 1.63
N ALA A 11 -3.76 -2.58 1.84
CA ALA A 11 -3.23 -1.72 0.78
C ALA A 11 -2.04 -2.35 0.00
N HIS A 12 -1.33 -3.34 0.56
CA HIS A 12 -0.24 -4.02 -0.17
C HIS A 12 -0.74 -4.84 -1.36
N PHE A 13 -1.94 -5.42 -1.27
CA PHE A 13 -2.51 -6.24 -2.33
C PHE A 13 -2.75 -5.46 -3.63
N PRO A 14 -3.48 -4.32 -3.63
CA PRO A 14 -3.66 -3.55 -4.84
C PRO A 14 -2.34 -3.00 -5.38
N ILE A 15 -1.34 -2.71 -4.53
CA ILE A 15 0.00 -2.33 -4.99
C ILE A 15 0.64 -3.44 -5.84
N VAL A 16 0.70 -4.65 -5.31
CA VAL A 16 1.32 -5.78 -6.03
C VAL A 16 0.55 -6.11 -7.31
N LEU A 17 -0.78 -6.17 -7.23
CA LEU A 17 -1.63 -6.53 -8.37
C LEU A 17 -1.62 -5.44 -9.45
N GLY A 18 -1.66 -4.18 -9.06
CA GLY A 18 -1.59 -3.03 -9.97
C GLY A 18 -0.27 -2.97 -10.75
N ILE A 19 0.85 -3.34 -10.13
CA ILE A 19 2.16 -3.44 -10.81
C ILE A 19 2.26 -4.69 -11.69
N LEU A 20 1.72 -5.82 -11.23
CA LEU A 20 1.80 -7.09 -11.96
C LEU A 20 0.92 -7.09 -13.21
N LEU A 21 -0.25 -6.45 -13.15
CA LEU A 21 -1.24 -6.43 -14.22
C LEU A 21 -0.71 -5.93 -15.57
N PRO A 22 -0.01 -4.79 -15.71
CA PRO A 22 0.54 -4.36 -16.99
C PRO A 22 1.60 -5.33 -17.55
N LEU A 23 2.47 -5.85 -16.69
CA LEU A 23 3.52 -6.81 -17.09
C LEU A 23 2.90 -8.10 -17.61
N ALA A 24 1.96 -8.66 -16.85
CA ALA A 24 1.24 -9.88 -17.24
C ALA A 24 0.43 -9.65 -18.52
N SER A 25 -0.29 -8.53 -18.62
CA SER A 25 -1.10 -8.20 -19.80
C SER A 25 -0.25 -8.10 -21.07
N LEU A 26 0.92 -7.46 -20.98
CA LEU A 26 1.84 -7.32 -22.11
C LEU A 26 2.41 -8.68 -22.55
N VAL A 27 2.86 -9.50 -21.60
CA VAL A 27 3.40 -10.85 -21.87
C VAL A 27 2.33 -11.73 -22.50
N PHE A 28 1.12 -11.75 -21.96
CA PHE A 28 0.01 -12.56 -22.47
C PHE A 28 -0.43 -12.08 -23.85
N TRP A 29 -0.52 -10.77 -24.07
CA TRP A 29 -0.82 -10.21 -25.37
C TRP A 29 0.19 -10.68 -26.43
N TRP A 30 1.49 -10.55 -26.13
CA TRP A 30 2.56 -10.95 -27.03
C TRP A 30 2.53 -12.46 -27.30
N ALA A 31 2.41 -13.28 -26.26
CA ALA A 31 2.37 -14.74 -26.40
C ALA A 31 1.15 -15.24 -27.19
N ILE A 32 -0.03 -14.63 -27.00
CA ILE A 32 -1.23 -14.95 -27.79
C ILE A 32 -1.05 -14.51 -29.25
N LYS A 33 -0.45 -13.33 -29.49
CA LYS A 33 -0.17 -12.82 -30.83
C LYS A 33 0.79 -13.73 -31.61
N GLN A 34 1.81 -14.27 -30.94
CA GLN A 34 2.76 -15.21 -31.53
C GLN A 34 2.24 -16.66 -31.61
N GLY A 35 1.06 -16.95 -31.07
CA GLY A 35 0.49 -18.29 -31.05
C GLY A 35 1.07 -19.24 -30.00
N HIS A 36 1.92 -18.75 -29.08
CA HIS A 36 2.44 -19.54 -27.96
C HIS A 36 1.38 -19.83 -26.90
N LEU A 37 0.35 -18.97 -26.76
CA LEU A 37 -0.77 -19.16 -25.86
C LEU A 37 -2.11 -19.15 -26.59
N GLN A 38 -3.07 -19.93 -26.06
CA GLN A 38 -4.45 -19.90 -26.52
C GLN A 38 -5.16 -18.63 -26.03
N LEU A 39 -6.15 -18.14 -26.79
CA LEU A 39 -6.95 -16.97 -26.38
C LEU A 39 -7.59 -17.13 -24.99
N LYS A 40 -7.99 -18.35 -24.62
CA LYS A 40 -8.58 -18.65 -23.31
C LYS A 40 -7.66 -18.29 -22.14
N ALA A 41 -6.33 -18.29 -22.35
CA ALA A 41 -5.38 -17.90 -21.31
C ALA A 41 -5.54 -16.43 -20.88
N TRP A 42 -6.13 -15.58 -21.73
CA TRP A 42 -6.44 -14.20 -21.39
C TRP A 42 -7.39 -14.07 -20.17
N VAL A 43 -8.10 -15.13 -19.78
CA VAL A 43 -8.93 -15.16 -18.56
C VAL A 43 -8.14 -14.83 -17.31
N LEU A 44 -6.85 -15.18 -17.29
CA LEU A 44 -5.98 -14.86 -16.16
C LEU A 44 -5.79 -13.35 -16.01
N ILE A 45 -5.79 -12.57 -17.09
CA ILE A 45 -5.71 -11.11 -17.03
C ILE A 45 -7.00 -10.51 -16.46
N ALA A 46 -8.15 -11.05 -16.85
CA ALA A 46 -9.44 -10.61 -16.31
C ALA A 46 -9.58 -10.95 -14.82
N VAL A 47 -9.16 -12.15 -14.41
CA VAL A 47 -9.15 -12.55 -13.00
C VAL A 47 -8.17 -11.69 -12.19
N LEU A 48 -7.00 -11.37 -12.76
CA LEU A 48 -6.03 -10.50 -12.10
C LEU A 48 -6.57 -9.07 -11.93
N ALA A 49 -7.22 -8.50 -12.94
CA ALA A 49 -7.87 -7.19 -12.86
C ALA A 49 -9.04 -7.18 -11.87
N LEU A 50 -9.82 -8.26 -11.79
CA LEU A 50 -10.87 -8.42 -10.78
C LEU A 50 -10.27 -8.48 -9.37
N GLY A 51 -9.23 -9.28 -9.17
CA GLY A 51 -8.52 -9.37 -7.89
C GLY A 51 -7.95 -8.03 -7.46
N TYR A 52 -7.39 -7.27 -8.41
CA TYR A 52 -6.93 -5.90 -8.18
C TYR A 52 -8.07 -5.03 -7.64
N GLY A 53 -9.21 -4.95 -8.33
CA GLY A 53 -10.34 -4.13 -7.89
C GLY A 53 -10.96 -4.57 -6.57
N VAL A 54 -11.12 -5.88 -6.34
CA VAL A 54 -11.61 -6.39 -5.05
C VAL A 54 -10.66 -6.00 -3.91
N SER A 55 -9.35 -6.14 -4.12
CA SER A 55 -8.36 -5.76 -3.11
C SER A 55 -8.32 -4.25 -2.86
N SER A 56 -8.53 -3.43 -3.90
CA SER A 56 -8.65 -1.97 -3.77
C SER A 56 -9.88 -1.57 -2.97
N TYR A 57 -11.03 -2.19 -3.26
CA TYR A 57 -12.26 -1.95 -2.50
C TYR A 57 -12.07 -2.26 -1.01
N VAL A 58 -11.50 -3.42 -0.70
CA VAL A 58 -11.20 -3.81 0.70
C VAL A 58 -10.23 -2.83 1.36
N ALA A 59 -9.22 -2.34 0.64
CA ALA A 59 -8.28 -1.37 1.19
C ALA A 59 -8.94 -0.01 1.48
N VAL A 60 -9.83 0.47 0.59
CA VAL A 60 -10.59 1.71 0.79
C VAL A 60 -11.50 1.59 2.01
N GLU A 61 -12.32 0.53 2.09
CA GLU A 61 -13.23 0.31 3.22
C GLU A 61 -12.49 0.25 4.56
N MET A 62 -11.35 -0.44 4.62
CA MET A 62 -10.52 -0.47 5.83
C MET A 62 -9.89 0.89 6.16
N GLY A 63 -9.69 1.76 5.17
CA GLY A 63 -9.18 3.11 5.36
C GLY A 63 -10.23 4.02 5.97
N GLU A 64 -11.47 3.95 5.48
CA GLU A 64 -12.63 4.66 6.03
C GLU A 64 -12.86 4.28 7.51
N GLU A 65 -12.73 3.01 7.88
CA GLU A 65 -12.84 2.56 9.29
C GLU A 65 -11.79 3.19 10.23
N ASP A 66 -10.64 3.61 9.69
CA ASP A 66 -9.54 4.22 10.46
C ASP A 66 -9.56 5.76 10.39
N GLU A 67 -10.40 6.37 9.54
CA GLU A 67 -10.42 7.81 9.27
C GLU A 67 -10.73 8.64 10.52
N GLU A 68 -11.83 8.36 11.20
CA GLU A 68 -12.28 9.14 12.38
C GLU A 68 -11.17 9.27 13.45
N LYS A 69 -10.35 8.23 13.62
CA LYS A 69 -9.23 8.25 14.58
C LYS A 69 -8.07 9.10 14.09
N VAL A 70 -7.79 9.07 12.79
CA VAL A 70 -6.67 9.80 12.19
C VAL A 70 -6.99 11.29 12.09
N GLU A 71 -8.26 11.65 11.92
CA GLU A 71 -8.73 13.04 11.90
C GLU A 71 -8.48 13.82 13.20
N GLU A 72 -8.35 13.13 14.33
CA GLU A 72 -8.01 13.76 15.61
C GLU A 72 -6.60 14.40 15.61
N VAL A 73 -5.71 13.90 14.74
CA VAL A 73 -4.29 14.28 14.69
C VAL A 73 -3.86 14.86 13.35
N VAL A 74 -4.56 14.56 12.25
CA VAL A 74 -4.28 15.07 10.90
C VAL A 74 -5.53 15.73 10.34
N SER A 75 -5.38 16.83 9.60
CA SER A 75 -6.52 17.50 8.96
C SER A 75 -7.19 16.60 7.92
N GLU A 76 -8.52 16.50 7.98
CA GLU A 76 -9.45 15.88 7.01
C GLU A 76 -9.00 16.07 5.56
N ARG A 77 -8.76 17.31 5.11
CA ARG A 77 -8.32 17.63 3.74
C ARG A 77 -7.08 16.86 3.24
N VAL A 78 -6.19 16.45 4.15
CA VAL A 78 -5.00 15.67 3.78
C VAL A 78 -5.34 14.18 3.67
N ILE A 79 -6.25 13.70 4.51
CA ILE A 79 -6.77 12.33 4.52
C ILE A 79 -7.62 12.10 3.27
N GLU A 80 -8.57 13.01 2.97
CA GLU A 80 -9.41 12.99 1.76
C GLU A 80 -8.56 12.82 0.49
N LYS A 81 -7.41 13.51 0.38
CA LYS A 81 -6.52 13.39 -0.79
C LYS A 81 -5.92 12.00 -0.95
N HIS A 82 -5.70 11.28 0.14
CA HIS A 82 -5.21 9.90 0.10
C HIS A 82 -6.35 8.95 -0.26
N GLU A 83 -7.52 9.17 0.33
CA GLU A 83 -8.74 8.42 0.06
C GLU A 83 -9.15 8.53 -1.42
N GLU A 84 -9.26 9.76 -1.97
CA GLU A 84 -9.57 10.01 -3.39
C GLU A 84 -8.60 9.27 -4.32
N ALA A 85 -7.32 9.18 -3.94
CA ALA A 85 -6.32 8.44 -4.71
C ALA A 85 -6.56 6.91 -4.63
N GLY A 86 -6.99 6.39 -3.48
CA GLY A 86 -7.42 5.02 -3.27
C GLY A 86 -8.68 4.67 -4.06
N GLU A 87 -9.70 5.52 -4.02
CA GLU A 87 -10.93 5.36 -4.80
C GLU A 87 -10.67 5.37 -6.30
N LEU A 88 -9.78 6.26 -6.78
CA LEU A 88 -9.39 6.31 -8.19
C LEU A 88 -8.80 4.97 -8.65
N ILE A 89 -8.01 4.31 -7.81
CA ILE A 89 -7.50 2.95 -8.09
C ILE A 89 -8.65 1.96 -8.25
N LEU A 90 -9.67 2.00 -7.40
CA LEU A 90 -10.86 1.15 -7.50
C LEU A 90 -11.61 1.37 -8.82
N TRP A 91 -11.85 2.63 -9.20
CA TRP A 91 -12.51 2.93 -10.47
C TRP A 91 -11.70 2.47 -11.69
N VAL A 92 -10.38 2.70 -11.67
CA VAL A 92 -9.49 2.31 -12.77
C VAL A 92 -9.41 0.78 -12.88
N SER A 93 -9.30 0.06 -11.76
CA SER A 93 -9.26 -1.41 -11.76
C SER A 93 -10.57 -2.03 -12.25
N GLY A 94 -11.73 -1.47 -11.86
CA GLY A 94 -13.03 -1.85 -12.39
C GLY A 94 -13.13 -1.63 -13.91
N GLY A 95 -12.66 -0.49 -14.40
CA GLY A 95 -12.56 -0.21 -15.84
C GLY A 95 -11.67 -1.22 -16.57
N LEU A 96 -10.48 -1.50 -16.03
CA LEU A 96 -9.55 -2.49 -16.60
C LEU A 96 -10.15 -3.89 -16.63
N PHE A 97 -10.91 -4.28 -15.61
CA PHE A 97 -11.64 -5.55 -15.60
C PHE A 97 -12.62 -5.59 -16.78
N LEU A 98 -13.48 -4.59 -16.95
CA LEU A 98 -14.44 -4.54 -18.07
C LEU A 98 -13.74 -4.54 -19.44
N PHE A 99 -12.68 -3.75 -19.62
CA PHE A 99 -11.91 -3.74 -20.87
C PHE A 99 -11.18 -5.07 -21.13
N SER A 100 -10.71 -5.75 -20.08
CA SER A 100 -10.09 -7.07 -20.22
C SER A 100 -11.09 -8.11 -20.74
N LEU A 101 -12.37 -8.01 -20.35
CA LEU A 101 -13.43 -8.88 -20.86
C LEU A 101 -13.70 -8.65 -22.36
N ALA A 102 -13.60 -7.40 -22.84
CA ALA A 102 -13.69 -7.11 -24.27
C ALA A 102 -12.57 -7.80 -25.08
N GLY A 103 -11.43 -8.11 -24.45
CA GLY A 103 -10.33 -8.87 -25.04
C GLY A 103 -10.68 -10.31 -25.47
N PHE A 104 -11.81 -10.86 -24.99
CA PHE A 104 -12.35 -12.16 -25.42
C PHE A 104 -13.18 -12.11 -26.69
N ALA A 105 -13.67 -10.93 -27.09
CA ALA A 105 -14.70 -10.83 -28.12
C ALA A 105 -14.27 -11.50 -29.43
N ARG A 106 -13.02 -11.29 -29.85
CA ARG A 106 -12.47 -11.91 -31.06
C ARG A 106 -10.98 -12.26 -30.96
N LYS A 107 -10.59 -13.34 -31.64
CA LYS A 107 -9.20 -13.82 -31.64
C LYS A 107 -8.24 -12.85 -32.34
N ASP A 108 -8.69 -12.11 -33.34
CA ASP A 108 -7.91 -11.15 -34.13
C ASP A 108 -7.74 -9.77 -33.46
N TRP A 109 -8.40 -9.51 -32.33
CA TRP A 109 -8.37 -8.23 -31.61
C TRP A 109 -7.10 -8.01 -30.77
N HIS A 110 -5.94 -8.13 -31.38
CA HIS A 110 -4.66 -7.89 -30.71
C HIS A 110 -4.49 -6.43 -30.29
N ALA A 111 -5.10 -5.47 -31.00
CA ALA A 111 -5.07 -4.05 -30.64
C ALA A 111 -5.80 -3.78 -29.31
N VAL A 112 -6.95 -4.43 -29.08
CA VAL A 112 -7.71 -4.28 -27.82
C VAL A 112 -6.90 -4.80 -26.64
N ARG A 113 -6.30 -5.99 -26.77
CA ARG A 113 -5.45 -6.59 -25.72
C ARG A 113 -4.20 -5.76 -25.45
N LEU A 114 -3.59 -5.15 -26.47
CA LEU A 114 -2.51 -4.20 -26.29
C LEU A 114 -3.00 -2.93 -25.58
N GLY A 115 -4.19 -2.43 -25.94
CA GLY A 115 -4.84 -1.30 -25.28
C GLY A 115 -5.02 -1.55 -23.78
N VAL A 116 -5.46 -2.74 -23.38
CA VAL A 116 -5.56 -3.14 -21.96
C VAL A 116 -4.19 -3.07 -21.28
N ALA A 117 -3.12 -3.58 -21.90
CA ALA A 117 -1.78 -3.50 -21.33
C ALA A 117 -1.28 -2.06 -21.16
N ILE A 118 -1.55 -1.19 -22.13
CA ILE A 118 -1.20 0.24 -22.08
C ILE A 118 -2.00 0.96 -20.98
N LEU A 119 -3.31 0.71 -20.91
CA LEU A 119 -4.16 1.28 -19.86
C LEU A 119 -3.74 0.79 -18.46
N ALA A 120 -3.40 -0.49 -18.33
CA ALA A 120 -2.88 -1.05 -17.08
C ALA A 120 -1.54 -0.42 -16.68
N LEU A 121 -0.70 -0.04 -17.66
CA LEU A 121 0.56 0.66 -17.37
C LEU A 121 0.28 2.10 -16.90
N ALA A 122 -0.67 2.79 -17.54
CA ALA A 122 -1.10 4.11 -17.09
C ALA A 122 -1.74 4.07 -15.68
N ALA A 123 -2.40 2.96 -15.33
CA ALA A 123 -2.98 2.73 -14.01
C ALA A 123 -1.95 2.63 -12.86
N VAL A 124 -0.64 2.58 -13.17
CA VAL A 124 0.41 2.70 -12.15
C VAL A 124 0.50 4.14 -11.61
N ILE A 125 0.06 5.15 -12.36
CA ILE A 125 0.09 6.56 -11.94
C ILE A 125 -0.71 6.79 -10.65
N PRO A 126 -2.02 6.46 -10.57
CA PRO A 126 -2.78 6.63 -9.33
C PRO A 126 -2.23 5.79 -8.18
N LEU A 127 -1.60 4.64 -8.48
CA LEU A 127 -0.95 3.82 -7.46
C LEU A 127 0.26 4.52 -6.81
N VAL A 128 1.07 5.19 -7.62
CA VAL A 128 2.19 6.00 -7.13
C VAL A 128 1.67 7.20 -6.33
N ASP A 129 0.59 7.83 -6.79
CA ASP A 129 0.00 8.98 -6.08
C ASP A 129 -0.56 8.57 -4.71
N ALA A 130 -1.31 7.47 -4.63
CA ALA A 130 -1.78 6.91 -3.37
C ALA A 130 -0.62 6.55 -2.42
N GLY A 131 0.46 5.96 -2.96
CA GLY A 131 1.67 5.68 -2.18
C GLY A 131 2.35 6.94 -1.65
N HIS A 132 2.39 8.01 -2.46
CA HIS A 132 2.97 9.30 -2.07
C HIS A 132 2.13 10.01 -1.01
N THR A 133 0.82 10.09 -1.19
CA THR A 133 -0.10 10.71 -0.22
C THR A 133 -0.12 9.93 1.10
N GLY A 134 -0.16 8.60 1.04
CA GLY A 134 -0.05 7.74 2.22
C GLY A 134 1.29 7.89 2.96
N GLY A 135 2.39 8.00 2.20
CA GLY A 135 3.71 8.31 2.77
C GLY A 135 3.73 9.66 3.48
N LYS A 136 3.10 10.70 2.91
CA LYS A 136 2.99 12.00 3.58
C LYS A 136 2.18 11.93 4.86
N LEU A 137 1.04 11.22 4.85
CA LEU A 137 0.21 11.04 6.04
C LEU A 137 1.06 10.50 7.21
N VAL A 138 1.86 9.46 6.95
CA VAL A 138 2.72 8.86 7.98
C VAL A 138 3.89 9.77 8.37
N TYR A 139 4.70 10.21 7.40
CA TYR A 139 6.00 10.83 7.68
C TYR A 139 5.99 12.34 7.86
N GLN A 140 5.01 13.05 7.27
CA GLN A 140 4.93 14.51 7.37
C GLN A 140 3.87 14.97 8.36
N TYR A 141 2.74 14.26 8.41
CA TYR A 141 1.60 14.64 9.24
C TYR A 141 1.44 13.78 10.50
N GLY A 142 2.15 12.65 10.59
CA GLY A 142 2.18 11.83 11.81
C GLY A 142 0.90 11.03 12.04
N ALA A 143 0.17 10.66 10.99
CA ALA A 143 -1.08 9.88 11.07
C ALA A 143 -0.94 8.58 11.90
N ALA A 144 0.25 7.97 11.91
CA ALA A 144 0.54 6.78 12.71
C ALA A 144 0.39 7.02 14.24
N ASN A 145 0.52 8.27 14.69
CA ASN A 145 0.41 8.62 16.11
C ASN A 145 -1.00 8.39 16.67
N ALA A 146 -2.04 8.45 15.83
CA ALA A 146 -3.42 8.12 16.20
C ALA A 146 -3.57 6.71 16.76
N HIS A 147 -2.68 5.79 16.39
CA HIS A 147 -2.74 4.38 16.76
C HIS A 147 -1.79 4.01 17.91
N LEU A 148 -1.06 4.99 18.47
CA LEU A 148 -0.19 4.77 19.62
C LEU A 148 -1.01 4.70 20.91
N PRO A 149 -0.63 3.85 21.88
CA PRO A 149 -1.21 3.89 23.23
C PRO A 149 -1.05 5.30 23.84
N GLU A 150 -2.03 5.76 24.63
CA GLU A 150 -2.02 7.09 25.27
C GLU A 150 -0.71 7.38 26.02
N GLU A 151 -0.13 6.37 26.67
CA GLU A 151 1.15 6.48 27.37
C GLU A 151 2.30 6.85 26.42
N HIS A 152 2.33 6.25 25.22
CA HIS A 152 3.33 6.54 24.20
C HIS A 152 3.09 7.92 23.56
N GLN A 153 1.82 8.29 23.32
CA GLN A 153 1.48 9.64 22.86
C GLN A 153 1.94 10.71 23.88
N ALA A 154 1.71 10.47 25.18
CA ALA A 154 2.15 11.35 26.25
C ALA A 154 3.68 11.43 26.35
N MET A 155 4.40 10.33 26.09
CA MET A 155 5.88 10.33 26.03
C MET A 155 6.42 11.13 24.84
N LEU A 156 5.78 11.05 23.66
CA LEU A 156 6.13 11.88 22.51
C LEU A 156 5.90 13.37 22.78
N ASN A 157 4.72 13.72 23.31
CA ASN A 157 4.34 15.10 23.61
C ASN A 157 5.18 15.71 24.74
N SER A 158 5.67 14.90 25.68
CA SER A 158 6.55 15.37 26.77
C SER A 158 8.04 15.39 26.40
N GLY A 159 8.41 15.03 25.16
CA GLY A 159 9.81 14.99 24.71
C GLY A 159 10.66 13.91 25.40
N ARG A 160 10.01 12.97 26.11
CA ARG A 160 10.68 12.02 27.01
C ARG A 160 11.41 10.89 26.27
N PHE A 161 11.02 10.63 25.01
CA PHE A 161 11.70 9.68 24.12
C PHE A 161 13.15 10.06 23.76
N MET A 162 13.57 11.32 23.96
CA MET A 162 14.94 11.77 23.63
C MET A 162 15.97 11.59 24.75
N PHE A 163 15.61 11.10 25.95
CA PHE A 163 16.47 11.17 27.13
C PHE A 163 16.93 9.84 27.74
N ASP A 164 16.61 8.70 27.13
CA ASP A 164 16.84 7.38 27.73
C ASP A 164 18.10 6.66 27.21
N ASP A 165 19.19 7.40 26.95
CA ASP A 165 20.43 6.79 26.44
C ASP A 165 21.70 7.08 27.26
N ASP A 166 21.64 7.66 28.47
CA ASP A 166 22.91 8.04 29.15
C ASP A 166 22.94 8.07 30.70
N LYS A 167 22.16 7.22 31.41
CA LYS A 167 22.22 7.22 32.89
C LYS A 167 22.36 5.89 33.63
N ASP A 168 22.65 4.78 32.96
CA ASP A 168 22.82 3.48 33.64
C ASP A 168 24.19 2.79 33.41
N LYS A 169 25.27 3.55 33.15
CA LYS A 169 26.62 2.97 33.00
C LYS A 169 27.67 3.29 34.07
N ASP A 170 27.35 4.11 35.09
CA ASP A 170 28.34 4.51 36.10
C ASP A 170 27.98 4.10 37.54
N LYS A 171 27.61 2.83 37.78
CA LYS A 171 27.41 2.35 39.17
C LYS A 171 28.14 1.08 39.60
N ASP A 172 28.93 0.42 38.76
CA ASP A 172 29.58 -0.85 39.13
C ASP A 172 31.08 -0.95 38.81
N LYS A 173 31.88 0.10 39.05
CA LYS A 173 33.35 0.03 38.88
C LYS A 173 34.26 0.49 40.02
N ASP A 174 33.73 0.82 41.20
CA ASP A 174 34.57 1.22 42.36
C ASP A 174 34.42 0.30 43.59
N LYS A 175 34.26 -1.01 43.36
CA LYS A 175 34.47 -2.03 44.39
C LYS A 175 35.23 -3.19 43.79
N ASP A 176 36.55 -3.05 43.72
CA ASP A 176 37.54 -4.13 43.81
C ASP A 176 38.86 -3.63 43.23
N LYS A 177 39.62 -2.89 44.04
CA LYS A 177 41.08 -2.87 44.03
C LYS A 177 41.56 -2.18 45.29
N ASP A 178 42.64 -2.71 45.85
CA ASP A 178 43.35 -2.26 47.04
C ASP A 178 42.95 -2.95 48.36
N LYS A 179 43.03 -4.28 48.33
CA LYS A 179 43.69 -5.03 49.40
C LYS A 179 44.75 -5.91 48.75
N ASP A 180 45.99 -5.47 48.83
CA ASP A 180 47.22 -6.27 48.89
C ASP A 180 48.37 -5.25 48.80
N ASP A 181 48.95 -4.90 49.96
CA ASP A 181 50.39 -4.75 50.19
C ASP A 181 50.64 -4.22 51.63
N ASP A 182 51.60 -4.89 52.29
CA ASP A 182 52.20 -4.72 53.64
C ASP A 182 51.55 -5.39 54.87
#